data_AF-A0A640W5P7-F1
#
_entry.id   AF-A0A640W5P7-F1
#
_cell.length_a   1.000
_cell.length_b   1.000
_cell.length_c   1.000
_cell.angle_alpha   90.00
_cell.angle_beta   90.00
_cell.angle_gamma   90.00
#
_symmetry.space_group_name_H-M   'P 1'
#
loop_
_entity.id
_entity.type
_entity.pdbx_description
1 polymer ?
#
loop_
_entity_poly.entity_id
_entity_poly.type
_entity_poly.pdbx_seq_one_letter_code
_entity_poly.pdbx_strand_id
1 'polypeptide(L)'
;MWIGIDDTDSMQGGCTTYVATEIIKELSRKYDLIGFPRLVRLNPNIPWKTRGNGAIALHFGRGYGKRIEVGYIGKKIFAYEKGIDIFEDVSQEIKKIMEKQAFMHDEKTNPAFVICKTKPSYSLYKKAVRSIVSIEEAKKEAKNCIYKTYKNGRGIIGSIAAIAWKPYDRTYEIIAYGKEKWVDEESVIKMDKECKTCFDNYDYKNKHIAIMPHANSPVIYGIRGENVEELKKAMRMVVSSAIERWVIFETNQATDEHLQKKKIKDVRPYESVIVRGVVKKEPLVIKGGHVIFSIYDGDEIECAAYEPTKQFRNVIKRLRKGDVITVYGGVREKPMTINIEKIKIEKLAKVYKKIENPRCPRCGKHMKSMGREKGYRCPKCRTKAGEKDAKYVIVGRELKQTFYEVPVVARRHLAKPLKRLLA
;
A
#
# COMPACT_ATOMS: atom_id res chain seq x y z
N MET A 1 -12.78 12.46 -23.90
CA MET A 1 -11.85 11.34 -24.17
C MET A 1 -11.02 10.99 -22.95
N TRP A 2 -10.87 9.71 -22.66
CA TRP A 2 -10.00 9.20 -21.61
C TRP A 2 -8.67 8.72 -22.19
N ILE A 3 -7.56 9.07 -21.55
CA ILE A 3 -6.21 8.67 -21.95
C ILE A 3 -5.56 7.96 -20.76
N GLY A 4 -5.14 6.73 -20.96
CA GLY A 4 -4.40 5.93 -19.99
C GLY A 4 -2.96 5.75 -20.42
N ILE A 5 -2.01 5.87 -19.51
CA ILE A 5 -0.59 5.55 -19.75
C ILE A 5 -0.02 4.74 -18.57
N ASP A 6 0.90 3.84 -18.87
CA ASP A 6 1.60 3.07 -17.85
C ASP A 6 2.97 2.57 -18.34
N ASP A 7 3.78 2.09 -17.40
CA ASP A 7 5.04 1.38 -17.63
C ASP A 7 6.05 2.21 -18.46
N THR A 8 6.13 3.50 -18.17
CA THR A 8 7.08 4.45 -18.80
C THR A 8 8.33 4.70 -17.95
N ASP A 9 8.32 4.23 -16.71
CA ASP A 9 9.39 4.39 -15.73
C ASP A 9 10.12 3.07 -15.46
N SER A 10 11.25 3.17 -14.78
CA SER A 10 12.10 2.04 -14.43
C SER A 10 12.71 2.25 -13.04
N MET A 11 13.35 1.20 -12.51
CA MET A 11 14.10 1.33 -11.27
C MET A 11 15.32 2.26 -11.42
N GLN A 12 15.85 2.39 -12.64
CA GLN A 12 17.04 3.17 -12.98
C GLN A 12 16.72 4.63 -13.35
N GLY A 13 15.51 4.92 -13.82
CA GLY A 13 15.13 6.26 -14.29
C GLY A 13 13.69 6.38 -14.75
N GLY A 14 13.32 7.55 -15.27
CA GLY A 14 11.97 7.83 -15.77
C GLY A 14 10.93 8.07 -14.69
N CYS A 15 9.72 8.46 -15.11
CA CYS A 15 8.57 8.69 -14.23
C CYS A 15 7.26 8.83 -15.01
N THR A 16 6.32 7.91 -14.81
CA THR A 16 5.01 7.93 -15.48
C THR A 16 4.18 9.17 -15.18
N THR A 17 4.24 9.70 -13.96
CA THR A 17 3.56 10.95 -13.64
C THR A 17 4.20 12.15 -14.34
N TYR A 18 5.52 12.13 -14.61
CA TYR A 18 6.18 13.18 -15.39
C TYR A 18 5.77 13.14 -16.87
N VAL A 19 5.70 11.94 -17.47
CA VAL A 19 5.15 11.78 -18.84
C VAL A 19 3.73 12.35 -18.93
N ALA A 20 2.90 12.14 -17.90
CA ALA A 20 1.58 12.74 -17.83
C ALA A 20 1.62 14.28 -17.86
N THR A 21 2.60 14.91 -17.20
CA THR A 21 2.75 16.38 -17.26
C THR A 21 3.04 16.89 -18.68
N GLU A 22 3.81 16.15 -19.48
CA GLU A 22 4.07 16.50 -20.88
C GLU A 22 2.81 16.33 -21.75
N ILE A 23 2.03 15.27 -21.53
CA ILE A 23 0.73 15.08 -22.21
C ILE A 23 -0.23 16.20 -21.84
N ILE A 24 -0.34 16.55 -20.55
CA ILE A 24 -1.17 17.65 -20.09
C ILE A 24 -0.74 18.96 -20.75
N LYS A 25 0.57 19.24 -20.79
CA LYS A 25 1.11 20.46 -21.42
C LYS A 25 0.74 20.56 -22.90
N GLU A 26 0.84 19.46 -23.64
CA GLU A 26 0.58 19.43 -25.08
C GLU A 26 -0.93 19.53 -25.37
N LEU A 27 -1.74 18.68 -24.74
CA LEU A 27 -3.17 18.58 -25.04
C LEU A 27 -3.99 19.74 -24.46
N SER A 28 -3.53 20.37 -23.37
CA SER A 28 -4.20 21.57 -22.80
C SER A 28 -4.09 22.82 -23.68
N ARG A 29 -3.48 22.72 -24.86
CA ARG A 29 -3.53 23.76 -25.90
C ARG A 29 -4.83 23.74 -26.71
N LYS A 30 -5.47 22.57 -26.81
CA LYS A 30 -6.66 22.32 -27.64
C LYS A 30 -7.87 21.88 -26.83
N TYR A 31 -7.65 21.22 -25.69
CA TYR A 31 -8.71 20.62 -24.88
C TYR A 31 -8.60 21.05 -23.43
N ASP A 32 -9.72 21.02 -22.73
CA ASP A 32 -9.76 21.21 -21.29
C ASP A 32 -9.59 19.89 -20.56
N LEU A 33 -8.82 19.91 -19.48
CA LEU A 33 -8.76 18.81 -18.55
C LEU A 33 -10.05 18.77 -17.73
N ILE A 34 -10.65 17.59 -17.59
CA ILE A 34 -11.92 17.37 -16.88
C ILE A 34 -11.63 16.56 -15.61
N GLY A 35 -11.91 17.15 -14.46
CA GLY A 35 -11.49 16.62 -13.17
C GLY A 35 -9.96 16.56 -13.01
N PHE A 36 -9.52 16.00 -11.89
CA PHE A 36 -8.09 15.83 -11.62
C PHE A 36 -7.48 14.74 -12.51
N PRO A 37 -6.22 14.88 -12.94
CA PRO A 37 -5.41 13.75 -13.38
C PRO A 37 -5.45 12.63 -12.35
N ARG A 38 -5.42 11.38 -12.78
CA ARG A 38 -5.55 10.23 -11.88
C ARG A 38 -4.27 9.44 -11.80
N LEU A 39 -3.81 9.16 -10.59
CA LEU A 39 -2.72 8.22 -10.31
C LEU A 39 -3.29 6.97 -9.65
N VAL A 40 -3.34 5.89 -10.41
CA VAL A 40 -4.03 4.65 -10.02
C VAL A 40 -2.99 3.56 -9.75
N ARG A 41 -2.90 3.13 -8.50
CA ARG A 41 -2.05 2.01 -8.08
C ARG A 41 -2.75 0.69 -8.36
N LEU A 42 -2.04 -0.25 -8.96
CA LEU A 42 -2.53 -1.60 -9.24
C LEU A 42 -2.00 -2.59 -8.20
N ASN A 43 -2.18 -3.89 -8.46
CA ASN A 43 -1.86 -4.95 -7.50
C ASN A 43 -0.37 -4.85 -7.05
N PRO A 44 -0.10 -4.58 -5.76
CA PRO A 44 1.25 -4.24 -5.34
C PRO A 44 2.15 -5.49 -5.20
N ASN A 45 1.61 -6.70 -5.39
CA ASN A 45 2.32 -7.97 -5.25
C ASN A 45 2.82 -8.56 -6.58
N ILE A 46 2.55 -7.89 -7.69
CA ILE A 46 2.97 -8.35 -9.02
C ILE A 46 4.51 -8.34 -9.11
N PRO A 47 5.16 -9.44 -9.55
CA PRO A 47 6.62 -9.53 -9.58
C PRO A 47 7.25 -8.68 -10.69
N TRP A 48 6.50 -8.44 -11.76
CA TRP A 48 6.93 -7.67 -12.93
C TRP A 48 6.57 -6.18 -12.85
N LYS A 49 6.28 -5.66 -11.66
CA LYS A 49 5.91 -4.25 -11.49
C LYS A 49 7.13 -3.33 -11.69
N THR A 50 6.87 -2.14 -12.24
CA THR A 50 7.78 -1.01 -12.09
C THR A 50 7.61 -0.39 -10.69
N ARG A 51 8.17 0.80 -10.48
CA ARG A 51 8.23 1.46 -9.18
C ARG A 51 6.82 1.79 -8.66
N GLY A 52 6.36 1.01 -7.68
CA GLY A 52 5.08 1.21 -7.02
C GLY A 52 3.83 0.87 -7.85
N ASN A 53 3.99 0.21 -9.01
CA ASN A 53 2.90 -0.31 -9.86
C ASN A 53 1.74 0.70 -10.10
N GLY A 54 2.07 1.90 -10.58
CA GLY A 54 1.10 2.99 -10.74
C GLY A 54 0.95 3.42 -12.19
N ALA A 55 -0.29 3.47 -12.66
CA ALA A 55 -0.69 3.94 -13.98
C ALA A 55 -1.43 5.29 -13.89
N ILE A 56 -1.52 6.01 -15.01
CA ILE A 56 -2.17 7.31 -15.07
C ILE A 56 -3.41 7.24 -15.94
N ALA A 57 -4.46 7.97 -15.55
CA ALA A 57 -5.56 8.31 -16.43
C ALA A 57 -5.80 9.83 -16.47
N LEU A 58 -6.04 10.35 -17.66
CA LEU A 58 -6.37 11.75 -17.94
C LEU A 58 -7.71 11.80 -18.67
N HIS A 59 -8.51 12.82 -18.40
CA HIS A 59 -9.79 13.04 -19.09
C HIS A 59 -9.78 14.42 -19.73
N PHE A 60 -9.92 14.47 -21.05
CA PHE A 60 -9.99 15.72 -21.81
C PHE A 60 -11.34 15.88 -22.51
N GLY A 61 -11.81 17.12 -22.64
CA GLY A 61 -13.06 17.48 -23.29
C GLY A 61 -13.19 18.99 -23.45
N ARG A 62 -14.43 19.49 -23.56
CA ARG A 62 -14.73 20.93 -23.40
C ARG A 62 -15.25 21.17 -22.00
N GLY A 63 -14.51 21.94 -21.22
CA GLY A 63 -14.78 22.16 -19.80
C GLY A 63 -15.89 23.17 -19.57
N TYR A 64 -16.68 22.97 -18.52
CA TYR A 64 -17.64 23.96 -18.02
C TYR A 64 -17.84 23.81 -16.51
N GLY A 65 -18.47 24.81 -15.89
CA GLY A 65 -18.66 24.87 -14.44
C GLY A 65 -17.42 25.33 -13.68
N LYS A 66 -17.21 24.82 -12.47
CA LYS A 66 -16.12 25.28 -11.60
C LYS A 66 -14.76 24.92 -12.20
N ARG A 67 -13.90 25.94 -12.31
CA ARG A 67 -12.49 25.81 -12.70
C ARG A 67 -11.62 25.67 -11.46
N ILE A 68 -10.71 24.70 -11.46
CA ILE A 68 -9.86 24.34 -10.31
C ILE A 68 -8.41 24.35 -10.77
N GLU A 69 -7.53 25.05 -10.05
CA GLU A 69 -6.07 24.98 -10.29
C GLU A 69 -5.56 23.61 -9.81
N VAL A 70 -5.01 22.82 -10.74
CA VAL A 70 -4.57 21.43 -10.50
C VAL A 70 -3.07 21.24 -10.72
N GLY A 71 -2.36 22.25 -11.23
CA GLY A 71 -0.93 22.13 -11.47
C GLY A 71 -0.28 23.42 -11.96
N TYR A 72 1.04 23.37 -12.07
CA TYR A 72 1.87 24.35 -12.76
C TYR A 72 2.86 23.62 -13.65
N ILE A 73 2.88 23.95 -14.94
CA ILE A 73 3.80 23.39 -15.95
C ILE A 73 4.26 24.53 -16.86
N GLY A 74 5.15 25.38 -16.37
CA GLY A 74 5.53 26.67 -16.99
C GLY A 74 4.41 27.72 -17.04
N LYS A 75 3.17 27.30 -16.80
CA LYS A 75 1.96 28.11 -16.58
C LYS A 75 1.01 27.35 -15.67
N LYS A 76 0.06 28.06 -15.06
CA LYS A 76 -1.01 27.42 -14.28
C LYS A 76 -1.85 26.49 -15.16
N ILE A 77 -2.08 25.28 -14.66
CA ILE A 77 -2.93 24.26 -15.27
C ILE A 77 -4.22 24.18 -14.48
N PHE A 78 -5.33 24.15 -15.20
CA PHE A 78 -6.65 24.10 -14.62
C PHE A 78 -7.42 22.89 -15.15
N ALA A 79 -8.27 22.35 -14.29
CA ALA A 79 -9.29 21.39 -14.66
C ALA A 79 -10.68 21.99 -14.46
N TYR A 80 -11.66 21.47 -15.19
CA TYR A 80 -13.07 21.78 -14.99
C TYR A 80 -13.77 20.63 -14.30
N GLU A 81 -14.72 20.96 -13.41
CA GLU A 81 -15.53 19.96 -12.71
C GLU A 81 -16.33 19.08 -13.68
N LYS A 82 -16.84 19.68 -14.75
CA LYS A 82 -17.66 19.01 -15.76
C LYS A 82 -17.07 19.24 -17.14
N GLY A 83 -17.33 18.31 -18.04
CA GLY A 83 -16.89 18.40 -19.43
C GLY A 83 -17.85 17.73 -20.38
N ILE A 84 -17.91 18.26 -21.60
CA ILE A 84 -18.51 17.59 -22.75
C ILE A 84 -17.42 16.73 -23.38
N ASP A 85 -17.67 15.43 -23.53
CA ASP A 85 -16.71 14.50 -24.11
C ASP A 85 -16.46 14.80 -25.58
N ILE A 86 -15.21 15.14 -25.90
CA ILE A 86 -14.68 15.13 -27.27
C ILE A 86 -13.91 13.82 -27.45
N PHE A 87 -13.99 13.22 -28.64
CA PHE A 87 -13.13 12.11 -29.02
C PHE A 87 -12.48 12.44 -30.37
N GLU A 88 -11.18 12.70 -30.32
CA GLU A 88 -10.30 12.94 -31.47
C GLU A 88 -9.08 12.04 -31.33
N ASP A 89 -8.53 11.59 -32.45
CA ASP A 89 -7.31 10.79 -32.45
C ASP A 89 -6.09 11.68 -32.17
N VAL A 90 -5.58 11.60 -30.95
CA VAL A 90 -4.36 12.28 -30.48
C VAL A 90 -3.18 11.31 -30.32
N SER A 91 -3.25 10.15 -30.97
CA SER A 91 -2.26 9.08 -30.83
C SER A 91 -0.86 9.50 -31.27
N GLN A 92 -0.75 10.37 -32.27
CA GLN A 92 0.56 10.83 -32.78
C GLN A 92 1.24 11.77 -31.79
N GLU A 93 0.50 12.68 -31.16
CA GLU A 93 1.00 13.56 -30.11
C GLU A 93 1.51 12.75 -28.91
N ILE A 94 0.71 11.78 -28.43
CA ILE A 94 1.08 10.92 -27.30
C ILE A 94 2.30 10.06 -27.65
N LYS A 95 2.32 9.46 -28.85
CA LYS A 95 3.45 8.66 -29.34
C LYS A 95 4.76 9.44 -29.27
N LYS A 96 4.79 10.67 -29.79
CA LYS A 96 5.98 11.53 -29.78
C LYS A 96 6.46 11.82 -28.36
N ILE A 97 5.54 12.09 -27.44
CA ILE A 97 5.87 12.35 -26.03
C ILE A 97 6.44 11.09 -25.37
N MET A 98 5.81 9.93 -25.57
CA MET A 98 6.26 8.68 -24.99
C MET A 98 7.63 8.25 -25.51
N GLU A 99 7.88 8.37 -26.82
CA GLU A 99 9.17 8.03 -27.43
C GLU A 99 10.30 8.94 -26.94
N LYS A 100 9.99 10.18 -26.54
CA LYS A 100 10.96 11.13 -25.96
C LYS A 100 11.20 10.93 -24.46
N GLN A 101 10.16 10.59 -23.70
CA GLN A 101 10.18 10.70 -22.23
C GLN A 101 10.21 9.36 -21.50
N ALA A 102 9.71 8.28 -22.12
CA ALA A 102 9.71 6.97 -21.49
C ALA A 102 11.13 6.40 -21.44
N PHE A 103 11.45 5.66 -20.38
CA PHE A 103 12.76 5.08 -20.18
C PHE A 103 12.96 3.80 -21.03
N MET A 104 12.92 3.96 -22.36
CA MET A 104 12.87 2.86 -23.33
C MET A 104 14.10 1.95 -23.32
N HIS A 105 15.24 2.38 -22.77
CA HIS A 105 16.46 1.59 -22.71
C HIS A 105 16.39 0.41 -21.71
N ASP A 106 15.54 0.49 -20.68
CA ASP A 106 15.41 -0.59 -19.69
C ASP A 106 14.48 -1.69 -20.20
N GLU A 107 14.98 -2.93 -20.33
CA GLU A 107 14.20 -4.10 -20.79
C GLU A 107 12.92 -4.34 -19.98
N LYS A 108 12.88 -3.90 -18.72
CA LYS A 108 11.72 -4.07 -17.83
C LYS A 108 10.64 -3.01 -18.04
N THR A 109 10.93 -1.93 -18.77
CA THR A 109 9.99 -0.86 -19.09
C THR A 109 9.28 -1.19 -20.41
N ASN A 110 7.96 -1.42 -20.35
CA ASN A 110 7.13 -1.83 -21.50
C ASN A 110 5.93 -0.88 -21.71
N PRO A 111 6.19 0.36 -22.17
CA PRO A 111 5.18 1.41 -22.18
C PRO A 111 3.96 1.07 -23.01
N ALA A 112 2.82 1.63 -22.64
CA ALA A 112 1.66 1.70 -23.51
C ALA A 112 0.84 2.96 -23.25
N PHE A 113 0.05 3.33 -24.24
CA PHE A 113 -1.06 4.26 -24.04
C PHE A 113 -2.35 3.69 -24.62
N VAL A 114 -3.47 4.11 -24.04
CA VAL A 114 -4.82 3.78 -24.49
C VAL A 114 -5.66 5.05 -24.50
N ILE A 115 -6.45 5.28 -25.55
CA ILE A 115 -7.37 6.40 -25.72
C ILE A 115 -8.77 5.83 -25.93
N CYS A 116 -9.67 6.07 -24.99
CA CYS A 116 -11.04 5.56 -25.03
C CYS A 116 -12.05 6.71 -25.06
N LYS A 117 -13.13 6.54 -25.84
CA LYS A 117 -14.27 7.46 -25.79
C LYS A 117 -15.02 7.33 -24.47
N THR A 118 -15.28 6.09 -24.06
CA THR A 118 -15.99 5.73 -22.83
C THR A 118 -15.08 4.94 -21.90
N LYS A 119 -15.39 4.93 -20.60
CA LYS A 119 -14.64 4.13 -19.64
C LYS A 119 -14.86 2.63 -19.87
N PRO A 120 -13.80 1.80 -19.80
CA PRO A 120 -13.92 0.35 -19.73
C PRO A 120 -14.61 -0.10 -18.43
N SER A 121 -14.90 -1.40 -18.34
CA SER A 121 -15.59 -1.94 -17.18
C SER A 121 -14.79 -1.77 -15.88
N TYR A 122 -15.43 -1.33 -14.80
CA TYR A 122 -14.83 -1.26 -13.47
C TYR A 122 -14.33 -2.64 -12.97
N SER A 123 -14.90 -3.74 -13.47
CA SER A 123 -14.42 -5.10 -13.14
C SER A 123 -12.96 -5.32 -13.55
N LEU A 124 -12.51 -4.70 -14.64
CA LEU A 124 -11.12 -4.77 -15.10
C LEU A 124 -10.17 -4.14 -14.08
N TYR A 125 -10.47 -2.92 -13.63
CA TYR A 125 -9.71 -2.27 -12.57
C TYR A 125 -9.70 -3.12 -11.29
N LYS A 126 -10.89 -3.59 -10.86
CA LYS A 126 -11.02 -4.40 -9.65
C LYS A 126 -10.16 -5.67 -9.73
N LYS A 127 -10.06 -6.30 -10.89
CA LYS A 127 -9.15 -7.42 -11.12
C LYS A 127 -7.69 -6.97 -11.10
N ALA A 128 -7.32 -5.91 -11.83
CA ALA A 128 -5.96 -5.39 -11.92
C ALA A 128 -5.35 -4.96 -10.57
N VAL A 129 -6.16 -4.48 -9.63
CA VAL A 129 -5.71 -4.09 -8.29
C VAL A 129 -5.65 -5.26 -7.29
N ARG A 130 -6.31 -6.40 -7.59
CA ARG A 130 -6.49 -7.52 -6.65
C ARG A 130 -5.85 -8.84 -7.06
N SER A 131 -5.59 -9.04 -8.35
CA SER A 131 -5.06 -10.28 -8.90
C SER A 131 -4.22 -10.03 -10.16
N ILE A 132 -3.86 -11.08 -10.89
CA ILE A 132 -3.12 -11.00 -12.15
C ILE A 132 -4.11 -10.84 -13.31
N VAL A 133 -3.81 -9.93 -14.23
CA VAL A 133 -4.54 -9.70 -15.48
C VAL A 133 -3.61 -10.04 -16.64
N SER A 134 -4.12 -10.75 -17.64
CA SER A 134 -3.35 -11.06 -18.86
C SER A 134 -3.38 -9.90 -19.86
N ILE A 135 -2.45 -9.89 -20.80
CA ILE A 135 -2.40 -8.87 -21.86
C ILE A 135 -3.61 -9.00 -22.79
N GLU A 136 -4.05 -10.23 -23.06
CA GLU A 136 -5.22 -10.55 -23.88
C GLU A 136 -6.51 -10.02 -23.25
N GLU A 137 -6.67 -10.17 -21.94
CA GLU A 137 -7.81 -9.60 -21.22
C GLU A 137 -7.84 -8.07 -21.33
N ALA A 138 -6.68 -7.41 -21.18
CA ALA A 138 -6.58 -5.97 -21.34
C ALA A 138 -6.86 -5.51 -22.78
N LYS A 139 -6.36 -6.23 -23.79
CA LYS A 139 -6.64 -5.96 -25.21
C LYS A 139 -8.13 -6.14 -25.55
N LYS A 140 -8.79 -7.13 -24.96
CA LYS A 140 -10.24 -7.36 -25.15
C LYS A 140 -11.06 -6.18 -24.65
N GLU A 141 -10.71 -5.61 -23.50
CA GLU A 141 -11.34 -4.41 -22.95
C GLU A 141 -10.99 -3.15 -23.76
N ALA A 142 -9.80 -3.09 -24.35
CA ALA A 142 -9.34 -2.00 -25.20
C ALA A 142 -9.82 -2.08 -26.67
N LYS A 143 -10.66 -3.06 -27.05
CA LYS A 143 -11.03 -3.34 -28.46
C LYS A 143 -11.62 -2.14 -29.23
N ASN A 144 -12.28 -1.23 -28.52
CA ASN A 144 -12.94 -0.03 -29.09
C ASN A 144 -12.15 1.25 -28.75
N CYS A 145 -10.90 1.12 -28.33
CA CYS A 145 -10.01 2.21 -27.98
C CYS A 145 -8.84 2.28 -28.97
N ILE A 146 -8.27 3.46 -29.14
CA ILE A 146 -7.02 3.63 -29.88
C ILE A 146 -5.88 3.34 -28.90
N TYR A 147 -4.97 2.42 -29.21
CA TYR A 147 -3.86 2.13 -28.32
C TYR A 147 -2.58 1.81 -29.08
N LYS A 148 -1.45 2.03 -28.41
CA LYS A 148 -0.14 1.55 -28.86
C LYS A 148 0.59 0.92 -27.69
N THR A 149 1.20 -0.22 -27.96
CA THR A 149 2.06 -0.95 -27.03
C THR A 149 3.49 -0.95 -27.54
N TYR A 150 4.44 -0.87 -26.61
CA TYR A 150 5.86 -1.00 -26.90
C TYR A 150 6.40 -2.29 -26.26
N LYS A 151 7.42 -2.90 -26.88
CA LYS A 151 8.06 -4.14 -26.41
C LYS A 151 7.04 -5.27 -26.17
N ASN A 152 7.03 -5.87 -24.98
CA ASN A 152 6.08 -6.96 -24.66
C ASN A 152 4.64 -6.45 -24.46
N GLY A 153 4.41 -5.14 -24.43
CA GLY A 153 3.10 -4.51 -24.37
C GLY A 153 2.37 -4.58 -23.04
N ARG A 154 3.06 -4.95 -21.95
CA ARG A 154 2.46 -5.09 -20.62
C ARG A 154 1.80 -3.82 -20.09
N GLY A 155 2.33 -2.64 -20.42
CA GLY A 155 1.77 -1.34 -20.00
C GLY A 155 0.31 -1.13 -20.41
N ILE A 156 -0.23 -1.91 -21.37
CA ILE A 156 -1.65 -1.80 -21.73
C ILE A 156 -2.56 -2.12 -20.54
N ILE A 157 -2.14 -3.06 -19.67
CA ILE A 157 -2.91 -3.50 -18.50
C ILE A 157 -3.17 -2.32 -17.56
N GLY A 158 -2.14 -1.57 -17.19
CA GLY A 158 -2.34 -0.43 -16.31
C GLY A 158 -2.96 0.76 -17.00
N SER A 159 -2.64 1.01 -18.27
CA SER A 159 -3.26 2.08 -19.05
C SER A 159 -4.78 1.95 -19.08
N ILE A 160 -5.29 0.76 -19.43
CA ILE A 160 -6.73 0.50 -19.47
C ILE A 160 -7.36 0.45 -18.07
N ALA A 161 -6.66 -0.12 -17.08
CA ALA A 161 -7.15 -0.23 -15.71
C ALA A 161 -7.27 1.15 -15.02
N ALA A 162 -6.35 2.08 -15.30
CA ALA A 162 -6.42 3.43 -14.78
C ALA A 162 -7.63 4.19 -15.31
N ILE A 163 -7.97 4.02 -16.60
CA ILE A 163 -9.19 4.61 -17.17
C ILE A 163 -10.44 3.98 -16.52
N ALA A 164 -10.44 2.67 -16.33
CA ALA A 164 -11.55 1.92 -15.74
C ALA A 164 -11.81 2.25 -14.26
N TRP A 165 -10.86 2.90 -13.58
CA TRP A 165 -11.00 3.21 -12.16
C TRP A 165 -12.17 4.18 -11.88
N LYS A 166 -13.04 3.73 -10.96
CA LYS A 166 -14.14 4.51 -10.40
C LYS A 166 -13.95 4.55 -8.87
N PRO A 167 -13.57 5.69 -8.29
CA PRO A 167 -13.28 5.78 -6.86
C PRO A 167 -14.54 5.53 -6.02
N TYR A 168 -14.41 4.67 -5.00
CA TYR A 168 -15.36 4.62 -3.87
C TYR A 168 -14.80 5.45 -2.70
N ASP A 169 -13.52 5.25 -2.38
CA ASP A 169 -12.69 6.13 -1.56
C ASP A 169 -11.59 6.73 -2.46
N ARG A 170 -11.06 7.89 -2.08
CA ARG A 170 -10.03 8.61 -2.84
C ARG A 170 -9.19 9.47 -1.92
N THR A 171 -7.95 9.68 -2.33
CA THR A 171 -7.05 10.67 -1.75
C THR A 171 -6.44 11.49 -2.87
N TYR A 172 -5.70 12.52 -2.51
CA TYR A 172 -4.97 13.34 -3.45
C TYR A 172 -3.48 13.29 -3.13
N GLU A 173 -2.63 13.32 -4.16
CA GLU A 173 -1.18 13.43 -4.04
C GLU A 173 -0.73 14.63 -4.89
N ILE A 174 -0.14 15.64 -4.24
CA ILE A 174 0.52 16.74 -4.96
C ILE A 174 1.99 16.36 -5.16
N ILE A 175 2.41 16.27 -6.42
CA ILE A 175 3.75 15.84 -6.81
C ILE A 175 4.51 17.04 -7.36
N ALA A 176 5.64 17.37 -6.74
CA ALA A 176 6.56 18.40 -7.18
C ALA A 176 7.75 17.78 -7.93
N TYR A 177 8.16 18.42 -9.03
CA TYR A 177 9.24 17.94 -9.88
C TYR A 177 10.29 19.03 -10.12
N GLY A 178 11.54 18.59 -10.29
CA GLY A 178 12.67 19.44 -10.61
C GLY A 178 13.93 18.61 -10.90
N LYS A 179 15.06 19.30 -11.06
CA LYS A 179 16.34 18.70 -11.43
C LYS A 179 17.11 18.17 -10.22
N GLU A 180 17.18 18.99 -9.18
CA GLU A 180 17.84 18.64 -7.93
C GLU A 180 16.84 18.03 -6.94
N LYS A 181 17.35 17.23 -6.00
CA LYS A 181 16.53 16.56 -5.00
C LYS A 181 17.07 16.78 -3.60
N TRP A 182 16.49 17.75 -2.92
CA TRP A 182 16.62 17.87 -1.48
C TRP A 182 15.32 18.44 -0.91
N VAL A 183 15.03 18.06 0.32
CA VAL A 183 13.90 18.55 1.11
C VAL A 183 14.41 18.79 2.52
N ASP A 184 14.11 19.95 3.07
CA ASP A 184 14.44 20.29 4.44
C ASP A 184 13.54 19.52 5.42
N GLU A 185 14.14 18.79 6.35
CA GLU A 185 13.42 17.90 7.28
C GLU A 185 12.51 18.68 8.23
N GLU A 186 12.96 19.82 8.75
CA GLU A 186 12.22 20.63 9.71
C GLU A 186 10.94 21.20 9.10
N SER A 187 11.02 21.65 7.85
CA SER A 187 9.86 22.13 7.08
C SER A 187 8.80 21.04 6.88
N VAL A 188 9.22 19.78 6.67
CA VAL A 188 8.31 18.64 6.54
C VAL A 188 7.64 18.32 7.89
N ILE A 189 8.40 18.34 8.99
CA ILE A 189 7.86 18.14 10.33
C ILE A 189 6.83 19.23 10.67
N LYS A 190 7.14 20.50 10.35
CA LYS A 190 6.21 21.61 10.55
C LYS A 190 4.94 21.42 9.72
N MET A 191 5.09 21.10 8.44
CA MET A 191 3.98 20.83 7.54
C MET A 191 3.10 19.68 8.03
N ASP A 192 3.69 18.57 8.47
CA ASP A 192 2.96 17.38 8.94
C ASP A 192 2.13 17.67 10.20
N LYS A 193 2.62 18.54 11.09
CA LYS A 193 1.89 18.97 12.30
C LYS A 193 0.72 19.92 11.99
N GLU A 194 0.89 20.81 11.02
CA GLU A 194 -0.14 21.81 10.68
C GLU A 194 -1.22 21.24 9.74
N CYS A 195 -0.84 20.35 8.83
CA CYS A 195 -1.74 19.81 7.81
C CYS A 195 -2.50 18.58 8.31
N LYS A 196 -3.73 18.81 8.80
CA LYS A 196 -4.54 17.80 9.49
C LYS A 196 -4.99 16.67 8.57
N THR A 197 -5.37 16.97 7.33
CA THR A 197 -5.82 15.95 6.36
C THR A 197 -4.67 15.33 5.58
N CYS A 198 -3.44 15.84 5.73
CA CYS A 198 -2.25 15.20 5.15
C CYS A 198 -1.83 14.00 6.02
N PHE A 199 -1.20 13.02 5.39
CA PHE A 199 -0.80 11.79 6.04
C PHE A 199 0.43 11.16 5.38
N ASP A 200 1.12 10.29 6.12
CA ASP A 200 2.32 9.57 5.67
C ASP A 200 3.47 10.48 5.22
N ASN A 201 3.61 11.68 5.80
CA ASN A 201 4.62 12.63 5.35
C ASN A 201 5.97 12.43 6.03
N TYR A 202 5.95 12.12 7.34
CA TYR A 202 7.15 11.96 8.15
C TYR A 202 7.02 10.79 9.13
N ASP A 203 8.10 10.04 9.32
CA ASP A 203 8.21 9.00 10.33
C ASP A 203 9.03 9.48 11.53
N TYR A 204 8.35 9.96 12.57
CA TYR A 204 8.99 10.48 13.78
C TYR A 204 9.87 9.47 14.51
N LYS A 205 9.50 8.19 14.50
CA LYS A 205 10.26 7.17 15.24
C LYS A 205 11.52 6.77 14.49
N ASN A 206 11.44 6.74 13.17
CA ASN A 206 12.55 6.33 12.30
C ASN A 206 13.33 7.51 11.71
N LYS A 207 12.95 8.76 12.04
CA LYS A 207 13.51 10.01 11.50
C LYS A 207 13.64 9.97 9.97
N HIS A 208 12.51 9.80 9.30
CA HIS A 208 12.47 9.55 7.87
C HIS A 208 11.45 10.45 7.16
N ILE A 209 11.93 11.19 6.16
CA ILE A 209 11.12 11.99 5.24
C ILE A 209 10.46 11.05 4.22
N ALA A 210 9.17 10.76 4.41
CA ALA A 210 8.46 9.78 3.59
C ALA A 210 7.89 10.35 2.28
N ILE A 211 7.75 11.67 2.18
CA ILE A 211 7.30 12.35 0.95
C ILE A 211 8.37 12.33 -0.15
N MET A 212 9.65 12.12 0.19
CA MET A 212 10.77 12.19 -0.75
C MET A 212 11.11 10.80 -1.30
N PRO A 213 10.99 10.55 -2.62
CA PRO A 213 11.34 9.26 -3.19
C PRO A 213 12.86 9.07 -3.26
N HIS A 214 13.35 7.91 -2.85
CA HIS A 214 14.77 7.54 -2.95
C HIS A 214 15.30 7.37 -4.38
N ALA A 215 14.39 7.22 -5.32
CA ALA A 215 14.72 6.62 -6.58
C ALA A 215 15.05 7.68 -7.63
N ASN A 216 15.91 7.37 -8.61
CA ASN A 216 16.30 8.32 -9.64
C ASN A 216 15.07 8.63 -10.53
N SER A 217 14.63 9.88 -10.52
CA SER A 217 13.40 10.37 -11.16
C SER A 217 13.36 11.90 -11.11
N PRO A 218 12.49 12.59 -11.85
CA PRO A 218 12.30 14.03 -11.70
C PRO A 218 11.47 14.44 -10.46
N VAL A 219 10.97 13.50 -9.66
CA VAL A 219 10.13 13.83 -8.49
C VAL A 219 11.01 14.27 -7.32
N ILE A 220 10.76 15.48 -6.80
CA ILE A 220 11.39 16.00 -5.57
C ILE A 220 10.66 15.42 -4.37
N TYR A 221 9.33 15.59 -4.30
CA TYR A 221 8.48 15.02 -3.26
C TYR A 221 7.03 14.85 -3.72
N GLY A 222 6.27 14.02 -2.99
CA GLY A 222 4.82 13.87 -3.11
C GLY A 222 4.13 13.94 -1.74
N ILE A 223 3.24 14.91 -1.55
CA ILE A 223 2.47 15.06 -0.29
C ILE A 223 1.08 14.46 -0.50
N ARG A 224 0.64 13.59 0.41
CA ARG A 224 -0.67 12.94 0.36
C ARG A 224 -1.65 13.55 1.34
N GLY A 225 -2.90 13.68 0.94
CA GLY A 225 -3.96 14.20 1.80
C GLY A 225 -5.36 14.03 1.23
N GLU A 226 -6.36 14.51 1.97
CA GLU A 226 -7.77 14.44 1.55
C GLU A 226 -8.28 15.78 1.01
N ASN A 227 -7.68 16.90 1.43
CA ASN A 227 -8.10 18.23 1.02
C ASN A 227 -7.09 18.88 0.06
N VAL A 228 -7.55 19.21 -1.15
CA VAL A 228 -6.74 19.81 -2.22
C VAL A 228 -6.17 21.18 -1.84
N GLU A 229 -6.93 22.02 -1.14
CA GLU A 229 -6.46 23.35 -0.74
C GLU A 229 -5.47 23.28 0.41
N GLU A 230 -5.64 22.32 1.33
CA GLU A 230 -4.63 22.04 2.35
C GLU A 230 -3.34 21.49 1.73
N LEU A 231 -3.41 20.63 0.71
CA LEU A 231 -2.23 20.17 -0.02
C LEU A 231 -1.44 21.31 -0.69
N LYS A 232 -2.14 22.31 -1.24
CA LYS A 232 -1.48 23.51 -1.79
C LYS A 232 -0.82 24.37 -0.71
N LYS A 233 -1.36 24.39 0.50
CA LYS A 233 -0.72 25.04 1.65
C LYS A 233 0.49 24.23 2.11
N ALA A 234 0.33 22.92 2.25
CA ALA A 234 1.40 21.98 2.59
C ALA A 234 2.61 22.13 1.65
N MET A 235 2.37 22.16 0.34
CA MET A 235 3.42 22.35 -0.66
C MET A 235 4.18 23.66 -0.49
N ARG A 236 3.51 24.74 -0.07
CA ARG A 236 4.13 26.06 0.18
C ARG A 236 4.94 26.10 1.48
N MET A 237 4.66 25.20 2.42
CA MET A 237 5.37 25.11 3.69
C MET A 237 6.68 24.32 3.57
N VAL A 238 6.72 23.34 2.67
CA VAL A 238 7.90 22.50 2.46
C VAL A 238 8.99 23.31 1.77
N VAL A 239 10.17 23.33 2.37
CA VAL A 239 11.37 23.94 1.80
C VAL A 239 12.16 22.85 1.08
N SER A 240 12.47 23.07 -0.20
CA SER A 240 13.10 22.06 -1.07
C SER A 240 13.95 22.71 -2.15
N SER A 241 14.57 21.86 -2.98
CA SER A 241 15.13 22.28 -4.28
C SER A 241 14.08 22.97 -5.16
N ALA A 242 14.55 23.71 -6.16
CA ALA A 242 13.70 24.48 -7.06
C ALA A 242 12.66 23.60 -7.79
N ILE A 243 11.39 23.94 -7.62
CA ILE A 243 10.26 23.26 -8.24
C ILE A 243 10.04 23.82 -9.64
N GLU A 244 10.24 23.01 -10.68
CA GLU A 244 9.99 23.40 -12.07
C GLU A 244 8.52 23.24 -12.46
N ARG A 245 7.85 22.24 -11.86
CA ARG A 245 6.45 21.91 -12.13
C ARG A 245 5.84 21.15 -10.94
N TRP A 246 4.53 21.19 -10.82
CA TRP A 246 3.78 20.36 -9.88
C TRP A 246 2.39 20.04 -10.41
N VAL A 247 1.83 18.88 -10.02
CA VAL A 247 0.48 18.46 -10.39
C VAL A 247 -0.17 17.73 -9.21
N ILE A 248 -1.48 17.97 -9.01
CA ILE A 248 -2.31 17.27 -8.04
C ILE A 248 -3.03 16.13 -8.74
N PHE A 249 -2.83 14.90 -8.25
CA PHE A 249 -3.50 13.71 -8.75
C PHE A 249 -4.60 13.27 -7.79
N GLU A 250 -5.76 12.87 -8.33
CA GLU A 250 -6.74 12.03 -7.62
C GLU A 250 -6.23 10.59 -7.63
N THR A 251 -6.22 9.92 -6.48
CA THR A 251 -5.55 8.62 -6.34
C THR A 251 -6.40 7.63 -5.53
N ASN A 252 -6.12 6.35 -5.74
CA ASN A 252 -6.59 5.26 -4.89
C ASN A 252 -5.60 4.93 -3.75
N GLN A 253 -4.56 5.75 -3.54
CA GLN A 253 -3.61 5.53 -2.45
C GLN A 253 -4.32 5.63 -1.10
N ALA A 254 -3.85 4.85 -0.13
CA ALA A 254 -4.38 4.81 1.22
C ALA A 254 -5.89 4.48 1.29
N THR A 255 -6.40 3.58 0.43
CA THR A 255 -7.83 3.21 0.38
C THR A 255 -8.12 1.75 0.72
N ASP A 256 -7.11 0.88 0.83
CA ASP A 256 -7.25 -0.57 0.94
C ASP A 256 -7.96 -1.26 -0.25
N GLU A 257 -8.06 -0.61 -1.42
CA GLU A 257 -8.79 -1.19 -2.57
C GLU A 257 -8.22 -2.53 -3.08
N HIS A 258 -6.95 -2.84 -2.78
CA HIS A 258 -6.28 -4.12 -3.08
C HIS A 258 -6.71 -5.28 -2.18
N LEU A 259 -7.28 -5.00 -1.01
CA LEU A 259 -7.56 -6.02 0.01
C LEU A 259 -8.88 -6.75 -0.23
N GLN A 260 -8.87 -8.05 0.05
CA GLN A 260 -10.01 -8.95 -0.15
C GLN A 260 -10.23 -9.84 1.06
N LYS A 261 -11.43 -9.87 1.63
CA LYS A 261 -11.77 -10.82 2.70
C LYS A 261 -11.76 -12.25 2.14
N LYS A 262 -11.00 -13.15 2.78
CA LYS A 262 -10.88 -14.56 2.37
C LYS A 262 -10.77 -15.50 3.58
N LYS A 263 -11.18 -16.76 3.38
CA LYS A 263 -10.78 -17.89 4.25
C LYS A 263 -9.40 -18.38 3.83
N ILE A 264 -8.68 -19.02 4.75
CA ILE A 264 -7.29 -19.44 4.48
C ILE A 264 -7.19 -20.35 3.24
N LYS A 265 -8.08 -21.33 3.07
CA LYS A 265 -8.12 -22.21 1.89
C LYS A 265 -8.24 -21.51 0.52
N ASP A 266 -8.83 -20.31 0.50
CA ASP A 266 -9.13 -19.57 -0.73
C ASP A 266 -8.05 -18.53 -1.04
N VAL A 267 -7.06 -18.36 -0.16
CA VAL A 267 -5.91 -17.48 -0.37
C VAL A 267 -5.10 -18.00 -1.56
N ARG A 268 -4.69 -17.10 -2.45
CA ARG A 268 -3.80 -17.41 -3.57
C ARG A 268 -2.59 -16.47 -3.58
N PRO A 269 -1.45 -16.92 -4.12
CA PRO A 269 -0.30 -16.06 -4.35
C PRO A 269 -0.65 -14.79 -5.13
N TYR A 270 0.13 -13.73 -4.90
CA TYR A 270 0.00 -12.45 -5.61
C TYR A 270 -1.29 -11.65 -5.31
N GLU A 271 -2.13 -12.09 -4.37
CA GLU A 271 -3.29 -11.33 -3.90
C GLU A 271 -2.97 -10.53 -2.65
N SER A 272 -3.84 -9.60 -2.27
CA SER A 272 -3.83 -9.01 -0.92
C SER A 272 -5.12 -9.37 -0.19
N VAL A 273 -4.99 -9.83 1.05
CA VAL A 273 -6.08 -10.51 1.77
C VAL A 273 -6.32 -9.92 3.15
N ILE A 274 -7.56 -10.04 3.61
CA ILE A 274 -8.00 -9.84 4.99
C ILE A 274 -8.43 -11.20 5.50
N VAL A 275 -7.67 -11.77 6.43
CA VAL A 275 -7.88 -13.12 6.95
C VAL A 275 -8.00 -13.07 8.46
N ARG A 276 -9.07 -13.63 9.00
CA ARG A 276 -9.26 -13.80 10.44
C ARG A 276 -8.88 -15.22 10.83
N GLY A 277 -8.11 -15.38 11.90
CA GLY A 277 -7.70 -16.69 12.39
C GLY A 277 -7.20 -16.65 13.83
N VAL A 278 -6.92 -17.84 14.35
CA VAL A 278 -6.33 -18.04 15.68
C VAL A 278 -4.84 -18.28 15.54
N VAL A 279 -4.00 -17.58 16.30
CA VAL A 279 -2.55 -17.83 16.30
C VAL A 279 -2.28 -19.28 16.72
N LYS A 280 -1.68 -20.06 15.81
CA LYS A 280 -1.40 -21.49 15.99
C LYS A 280 0.05 -21.74 16.34
N LYS A 281 0.99 -21.23 15.55
CA LYS A 281 2.42 -21.17 15.88
C LYS A 281 2.76 -19.79 16.41
N GLU A 282 3.51 -19.75 17.50
CA GLU A 282 3.93 -18.49 18.11
C GLU A 282 5.00 -17.77 17.25
N PRO A 283 5.14 -16.45 17.41
CA PRO A 283 6.14 -15.67 16.70
C PRO A 283 7.58 -16.14 16.95
N LEU A 284 8.28 -16.45 15.85
CA LEU A 284 9.70 -16.77 15.82
C LEU A 284 10.47 -15.67 15.09
N VAL A 285 11.57 -15.22 15.68
CA VAL A 285 12.52 -14.32 15.00
C VAL A 285 13.49 -15.15 14.19
N ILE A 286 13.59 -14.87 12.88
CA ILE A 286 14.53 -15.53 11.97
C ILE A 286 15.68 -14.60 11.59
N LYS A 287 16.71 -15.15 10.92
CA LYS A 287 17.86 -14.38 10.39
C LYS A 287 17.38 -13.17 9.57
N GLY A 288 18.04 -12.03 9.74
CA GLY A 288 17.60 -10.75 9.17
C GLY A 288 16.56 -10.01 10.02
N GLY A 289 16.17 -10.56 11.17
CA GLY A 289 15.27 -9.89 12.12
C GLY A 289 13.79 -9.92 11.71
N HIS A 290 13.41 -10.80 10.79
CA HIS A 290 12.00 -11.00 10.43
C HIS A 290 11.28 -11.79 11.52
N VAL A 291 9.97 -11.58 11.66
CA VAL A 291 9.14 -12.31 12.62
C VAL A 291 8.09 -13.10 11.86
N ILE A 292 8.07 -14.41 12.05
CA ILE A 292 7.17 -15.35 11.38
C ILE A 292 6.29 -16.04 12.42
N PHE A 293 5.01 -16.21 12.13
CA PHE A 293 4.06 -17.00 12.91
C PHE A 293 3.01 -17.61 11.99
N SER A 294 2.07 -18.40 12.52
CA SER A 294 0.94 -18.91 11.72
C SER A 294 -0.41 -18.69 12.38
N ILE A 295 -1.44 -18.57 11.56
CA ILE A 295 -2.85 -18.51 11.98
C ILE A 295 -3.64 -19.69 11.42
N TYR A 296 -4.75 -20.01 12.07
CA TYR A 296 -5.61 -21.13 11.74
C TYR A 296 -7.10 -20.75 11.79
N ASP A 297 -7.87 -21.14 10.77
CA ASP A 297 -9.34 -20.98 10.69
C ASP A 297 -10.07 -22.28 10.24
N GLY A 298 -9.32 -23.39 10.19
CA GLY A 298 -9.68 -24.63 9.49
C GLY A 298 -8.48 -25.13 8.68
N ASP A 299 -7.79 -24.17 8.06
CA ASP A 299 -6.51 -24.34 7.37
C ASP A 299 -5.43 -23.48 8.04
N GLU A 300 -4.15 -23.75 7.80
CA GLU A 300 -3.03 -22.99 8.38
C GLU A 300 -2.32 -22.14 7.32
N ILE A 301 -1.99 -20.89 7.64
CA ILE A 301 -1.16 -20.03 6.78
C ILE A 301 -0.10 -19.28 7.59
N GLU A 302 1.07 -19.13 6.98
CA GLU A 302 2.17 -18.35 7.53
C GLU A 302 1.93 -16.85 7.37
N CYS A 303 2.28 -16.09 8.40
CA CYS A 303 2.23 -14.64 8.42
C CYS A 303 3.61 -14.10 8.80
N ALA A 304 4.04 -13.01 8.15
CA ALA A 304 5.35 -12.41 8.39
C ALA A 304 5.29 -10.90 8.57
N ALA A 305 6.05 -10.42 9.55
CA ALA A 305 6.47 -9.03 9.67
C ALA A 305 7.98 -8.93 9.41
N TYR A 306 8.35 -8.43 8.24
CA TYR A 306 9.74 -8.32 7.81
C TYR A 306 10.50 -7.20 8.50
N GLU A 307 11.83 -7.20 8.34
CA GLU A 307 12.73 -6.21 8.95
C GLU A 307 12.29 -4.77 8.67
N PRO A 308 11.90 -4.40 7.43
CA PRO A 308 11.51 -3.04 7.12
C PRO A 308 10.32 -2.53 7.91
N THR A 309 9.51 -3.41 8.53
CA THR A 309 8.38 -3.00 9.37
C THR A 309 8.81 -2.48 10.76
N LYS A 310 10.12 -2.45 11.06
CA LYS A 310 10.72 -1.83 12.27
C LYS A 310 9.98 -2.19 13.55
N GLN A 311 9.46 -1.22 14.29
CA GLN A 311 8.80 -1.39 15.58
C GLN A 311 7.52 -2.24 15.52
N PHE A 312 6.90 -2.39 14.36
CA PHE A 312 5.71 -3.24 14.19
C PHE A 312 5.99 -4.69 14.60
N ARG A 313 7.21 -5.18 14.35
CA ARG A 313 7.68 -6.50 14.80
C ARG A 313 7.54 -6.70 16.31
N ASN A 314 7.65 -5.64 17.13
CA ASN A 314 7.52 -5.74 18.58
C ASN A 314 6.08 -6.04 19.00
N VAL A 315 5.09 -5.58 18.24
CA VAL A 315 3.68 -5.97 18.41
C VAL A 315 3.52 -7.45 18.10
N ILE A 316 4.06 -7.89 16.95
CA ILE A 316 3.95 -9.28 16.49
C ILE A 316 4.60 -10.25 17.48
N LYS A 317 5.80 -9.96 18.01
CA LYS A 317 6.50 -10.80 19.02
C LYS A 317 5.68 -11.03 20.31
N ARG A 318 4.68 -10.20 20.60
CA ARG A 318 3.82 -10.30 21.79
C ARG A 318 2.60 -11.21 21.59
N LEU A 319 2.36 -11.67 20.37
CA LEU A 319 1.30 -12.64 20.09
C LEU A 319 1.61 -13.96 20.81
N ARG A 320 0.55 -14.68 21.18
CA ARG A 320 0.60 -15.98 21.84
C ARG A 320 -0.38 -16.93 21.18
N LYS A 321 -0.11 -18.23 21.30
CA LYS A 321 -1.02 -19.26 20.81
C LYS A 321 -2.42 -19.06 21.40
N GLY A 322 -3.45 -19.11 20.56
CA GLY A 322 -4.84 -18.90 20.94
C GLY A 322 -5.35 -17.46 20.77
N ASP A 323 -4.50 -16.49 20.44
CA ASP A 323 -4.95 -15.14 20.10
C ASP A 323 -5.82 -15.15 18.85
N VAL A 324 -6.96 -14.46 18.89
CA VAL A 324 -7.82 -14.26 17.73
C VAL A 324 -7.46 -12.93 17.10
N ILE A 325 -7.06 -12.97 15.83
CA ILE A 325 -6.56 -11.80 15.11
C ILE A 325 -7.13 -11.76 13.69
N THR A 326 -7.14 -10.56 13.11
CA THR A 326 -7.38 -10.34 11.69
C THR A 326 -6.13 -9.73 11.07
N VAL A 327 -5.51 -10.43 10.12
CA VAL A 327 -4.32 -9.98 9.40
C VAL A 327 -4.70 -9.41 8.03
N TYR A 328 -3.98 -8.39 7.61
CA TYR A 328 -4.16 -7.70 6.34
C TYR A 328 -2.81 -7.63 5.64
N GLY A 329 -2.72 -8.09 4.40
CA GLY A 329 -1.42 -8.09 3.72
C GLY A 329 -1.39 -8.77 2.36
N GLY A 330 -0.28 -8.59 1.66
CA GLY A 330 0.01 -9.24 0.38
C GLY A 330 0.52 -10.67 0.54
N VAL A 331 0.16 -11.56 -0.37
CA VAL A 331 0.52 -12.98 -0.33
C VAL A 331 1.72 -13.24 -1.24
N ARG A 332 2.83 -13.68 -0.65
CA ARG A 332 3.98 -14.19 -1.39
C ARG A 332 3.74 -15.65 -1.80
N GLU A 333 4.25 -16.06 -2.96
CA GLU A 333 4.11 -17.44 -3.45
C GLU A 333 4.95 -18.46 -2.67
N LYS A 334 6.25 -18.21 -2.47
CA LYS A 334 7.18 -19.19 -1.90
C LYS A 334 8.07 -18.62 -0.77
N PRO A 335 8.01 -19.20 0.44
CA PRO A 335 6.86 -19.94 0.95
C PRO A 335 5.60 -19.07 0.93
N MET A 336 4.45 -19.74 0.97
CA MET A 336 3.14 -19.07 0.95
C MET A 336 2.92 -18.34 2.27
N THR A 337 3.09 -17.02 2.24
CA THR A 337 3.16 -16.18 3.44
C THR A 337 2.36 -14.90 3.23
N ILE A 338 1.59 -14.48 4.23
CA ILE A 338 0.96 -13.16 4.28
C ILE A 338 1.97 -12.15 4.84
N ASN A 339 2.34 -11.17 4.02
CA ASN A 339 3.21 -10.05 4.38
C ASN A 339 2.35 -8.96 5.02
N ILE A 340 2.43 -8.83 6.34
CA ILE A 340 1.48 -8.03 7.12
C ILE A 340 1.71 -6.53 6.90
N GLU A 341 0.64 -5.83 6.53
CA GLU A 341 0.55 -4.37 6.42
C GLU A 341 -0.13 -3.75 7.65
N LYS A 342 -1.14 -4.46 8.18
CA LYS A 342 -1.85 -4.10 9.41
C LYS A 342 -2.44 -5.35 10.06
N ILE A 343 -2.70 -5.28 11.36
CA ILE A 343 -3.27 -6.36 12.15
C ILE A 343 -4.30 -5.79 13.13
N LYS A 344 -5.41 -6.49 13.30
CA LYS A 344 -6.39 -6.23 14.35
C LYS A 344 -6.32 -7.34 15.38
N ILE A 345 -6.11 -6.98 16.64
CA ILE A 345 -6.17 -7.91 17.76
C ILE A 345 -7.63 -7.97 18.24
N GLU A 346 -8.33 -9.06 17.92
CA GLU A 346 -9.76 -9.22 18.25
C GLU A 346 -9.93 -9.76 19.67
N LYS A 347 -9.16 -10.77 20.05
CA LYS A 347 -9.21 -11.38 21.38
C LYS A 347 -7.84 -11.90 21.80
N LEU A 348 -7.47 -11.64 23.05
CA LEU A 348 -6.23 -12.12 23.65
C LEU A 348 -6.49 -13.42 24.41
N ALA A 349 -5.66 -14.43 24.15
CA ALA A 349 -5.60 -15.63 24.97
C ALA A 349 -5.11 -15.30 26.38
N LYS A 350 -5.72 -15.98 27.37
CA LYS A 350 -5.26 -15.95 28.77
C LYS A 350 -3.94 -16.72 28.85
N VAL A 351 -2.90 -16.08 29.35
CA VAL A 351 -1.59 -16.68 29.59
C VAL A 351 -1.46 -16.99 31.07
N TYR A 352 -1.25 -18.26 31.39
CA TYR A 352 -1.10 -18.73 32.76
C TYR A 352 0.39 -18.90 33.08
N LYS A 353 0.86 -18.26 34.14
CA LYS A 353 2.22 -18.47 34.67
C LYS A 353 2.11 -19.28 35.95
N LYS A 354 2.86 -20.38 35.99
CA LYS A 354 3.00 -21.17 37.22
C LYS A 354 3.78 -20.35 38.24
N ILE A 355 3.22 -20.19 39.43
CA ILE A 355 3.88 -19.49 40.55
C ILE A 355 4.35 -20.45 41.63
N GLU A 356 3.70 -21.61 41.75
CA GLU A 356 3.96 -22.52 42.87
C GLU A 356 3.71 -23.97 42.44
N ASN A 357 4.59 -24.87 42.84
CA ASN A 357 4.36 -26.31 42.68
C ASN A 357 3.26 -26.77 43.65
N PRO A 358 2.49 -27.82 43.32
CA PRO A 358 1.47 -28.37 44.21
C PRO A 358 2.04 -28.75 45.58
N ARG A 359 1.21 -28.64 46.61
CA ARG A 359 1.52 -29.15 47.95
C ARG A 359 1.10 -30.61 48.08
N CYS A 360 1.90 -31.40 48.79
CA CYS A 360 1.58 -32.80 49.04
C CYS A 360 0.35 -32.90 49.97
N PRO A 361 -0.70 -33.65 49.59
CA PRO A 361 -1.90 -33.76 50.41
C PRO A 361 -1.66 -34.51 51.74
N ARG A 362 -0.58 -35.30 51.85
CA ARG A 362 -0.23 -36.05 53.07
C ARG A 362 0.66 -35.28 54.05
N CYS A 363 1.64 -34.52 53.57
CA CYS A 363 2.62 -33.86 54.45
C CYS A 363 2.75 -32.35 54.26
N GLY A 364 1.94 -31.74 53.40
CA GLY A 364 1.91 -30.30 53.15
C GLY A 364 3.12 -29.72 52.38
N LYS A 365 4.24 -30.46 52.26
CA LYS A 365 5.45 -29.98 51.57
C LYS A 365 5.22 -29.76 50.08
N HIS A 366 5.86 -28.73 49.52
CA HIS A 366 5.91 -28.52 48.07
C HIS A 366 6.51 -29.73 47.36
N MET A 367 5.80 -30.20 46.34
CA MET A 367 6.29 -31.27 45.48
C MET A 367 7.41 -30.74 44.55
N LYS A 368 8.34 -31.63 44.20
CA LYS A 368 9.41 -31.33 43.22
C LYS A 368 8.94 -31.72 41.83
N SER A 369 9.32 -30.94 40.81
CA SER A 369 9.04 -31.27 39.42
C SER A 369 9.76 -32.57 39.02
N MET A 370 9.09 -33.41 38.24
CA MET A 370 9.65 -34.64 37.67
C MET A 370 10.22 -34.46 36.26
N GLY A 371 10.30 -33.22 35.76
CA GLY A 371 10.65 -32.88 34.38
C GLY A 371 9.47 -32.33 33.59
N ARG A 372 9.74 -31.84 32.38
CA ARG A 372 8.74 -31.20 31.49
C ARG A 372 7.57 -32.15 31.26
N GLU A 373 6.36 -31.71 31.60
CA GLU A 373 5.09 -32.45 31.43
C GLU A 373 4.97 -33.77 32.21
N LYS A 374 5.93 -34.09 33.09
CA LYS A 374 5.90 -35.31 33.93
C LYS A 374 5.24 -35.09 35.30
N GLY A 375 4.74 -33.87 35.55
CA GLY A 375 4.10 -33.50 36.80
C GLY A 375 5.09 -33.37 37.97
N TYR A 376 4.60 -33.65 39.17
CA TYR A 376 5.31 -33.41 40.43
C TYR A 376 5.30 -34.63 41.34
N ARG A 377 6.33 -34.75 42.18
CA ARG A 377 6.44 -35.78 43.21
C ARG A 377 6.83 -35.20 44.56
N CYS A 378 6.15 -35.64 45.60
CA CYS A 378 6.54 -35.32 46.96
C CYS A 378 7.87 -36.03 47.31
N PRO A 379 8.91 -35.32 47.79
CA PRO A 379 10.17 -35.94 48.17
C PRO A 379 10.05 -36.85 49.41
N LYS A 380 9.10 -36.59 50.33
CA LYS A 380 8.89 -37.38 51.55
C LYS A 380 7.91 -38.54 51.33
N CYS A 381 6.69 -38.24 50.87
CA CYS A 381 5.61 -39.21 50.78
C CYS A 381 5.52 -39.94 49.44
N ARG A 382 6.34 -39.56 48.45
CA ARG A 382 6.36 -40.12 47.08
C ARG A 382 5.05 -40.02 46.28
N THR A 383 3.99 -39.40 46.82
CA THR A 383 2.75 -39.05 46.12
C THR A 383 3.02 -38.19 44.90
N LYS A 384 2.23 -38.35 43.84
CA LYS A 384 2.34 -37.58 42.58
C LYS A 384 1.20 -36.58 42.43
N ALA A 385 1.46 -35.52 41.67
CA ALA A 385 0.47 -34.53 41.24
C ALA A 385 0.73 -34.16 39.76
N GLY A 386 -0.32 -33.77 39.04
CA GLY A 386 -0.24 -33.32 37.65
C GLY A 386 0.12 -31.85 37.53
N GLU A 387 0.34 -31.38 36.29
CA GLU A 387 0.57 -29.95 36.02
C GLU A 387 -0.60 -29.07 36.47
N LYS A 388 -1.84 -29.53 36.28
CA LYS A 388 -3.06 -28.84 36.70
C LYS A 388 -3.17 -28.55 38.20
N ASP A 389 -2.44 -29.30 39.04
CA ASP A 389 -2.47 -29.16 40.49
C ASP A 389 -1.52 -28.06 40.97
N ALA A 390 -0.65 -27.55 40.09
CA ALA A 390 0.17 -26.39 40.37
C ALA A 390 -0.68 -25.11 40.41
N LYS A 391 -0.20 -24.12 41.17
CA LYS A 391 -0.88 -22.83 41.25
C LYS A 391 -0.45 -21.94 40.09
N TYR A 392 -1.42 -21.47 39.31
CA TYR A 392 -1.22 -20.57 38.19
C TYR A 392 -1.89 -19.21 38.45
N VAL A 393 -1.30 -18.16 37.90
CA VAL A 393 -1.92 -16.83 37.83
C VAL A 393 -2.03 -16.39 36.38
N ILE A 394 -3.05 -15.60 36.09
CA ILE A 394 -3.19 -14.94 34.79
C ILE A 394 -2.18 -13.80 34.73
N VAL A 395 -1.30 -13.82 33.74
CA VAL A 395 -0.35 -12.75 33.52
C VAL A 395 -1.01 -11.66 32.67
N GLY A 396 -0.98 -10.43 33.15
CA GLY A 396 -1.39 -9.26 32.38
C GLY A 396 -0.54 -9.13 31.12
N ARG A 397 -1.18 -8.87 29.98
CA ARG A 397 -0.51 -8.71 28.69
C ARG A 397 -0.46 -7.24 28.31
N GLU A 398 0.70 -6.76 27.88
CA GLU A 398 0.85 -5.38 27.40
C GLU A 398 0.15 -5.13 26.05
N LEU A 399 -0.09 -6.18 25.28
CA LEU A 399 -0.78 -6.08 23.98
C LEU A 399 -2.25 -5.71 24.22
N LYS A 400 -2.76 -4.69 23.51
CA LYS A 400 -4.16 -4.24 23.62
C LYS A 400 -4.99 -4.83 22.47
N GLN A 401 -6.30 -4.97 22.69
CA GLN A 401 -7.26 -5.36 21.67
C GLN A 401 -7.60 -4.16 20.79
N THR A 402 -6.79 -3.91 19.77
CA THR A 402 -6.93 -2.78 18.86
C THR A 402 -6.26 -3.08 17.51
N PHE A 403 -6.32 -2.12 16.60
CA PHE A 403 -5.54 -2.13 15.38
C PHE A 403 -4.09 -1.69 15.63
N TYR A 404 -3.19 -2.34 14.92
CA TYR A 404 -1.80 -1.94 14.77
C TYR A 404 -1.44 -1.94 13.30
N GLU A 405 -0.60 -0.99 12.88
CA GLU A 405 -0.12 -0.88 11.50
C GLU A 405 1.40 -0.73 11.45
N VAL A 406 1.95 -0.99 10.27
CA VAL A 406 3.36 -0.72 9.99
C VAL A 406 3.67 0.79 10.08
N PRO A 407 4.92 1.17 10.42
CA PRO A 407 5.33 2.57 10.40
C PRO A 407 5.25 3.20 9.02
N VAL A 408 5.30 4.53 8.97
CA VAL A 408 5.23 5.32 7.73
C VAL A 408 6.30 4.87 6.73
N VAL A 409 7.54 4.66 7.17
CA VAL A 409 8.65 4.19 6.31
C VAL A 409 8.37 2.85 5.61
N ALA A 410 7.46 2.04 6.15
CA ALA A 410 7.13 0.71 5.65
C ALA A 410 5.75 0.64 4.98
N ARG A 411 5.00 1.73 4.97
CA ARG A 411 3.62 1.74 4.47
C ARG A 411 3.61 1.64 2.95
N ARG A 412 2.81 0.72 2.42
CA ARG A 412 2.62 0.55 0.98
C ARG A 412 1.61 1.58 0.48
N HIS A 413 1.73 1.99 -0.78
CA HIS A 413 0.89 3.03 -1.38
C HIS A 413 -0.63 2.84 -1.19
N LEU A 414 -1.14 1.61 -1.28
CA LEU A 414 -2.57 1.33 -1.16
C LEU A 414 -3.05 1.14 0.28
N ALA A 415 -2.14 0.91 1.24
CA ALA A 415 -2.51 0.59 2.62
C ALA A 415 -3.10 1.82 3.31
N LYS A 416 -4.40 1.76 3.65
CA LYS A 416 -5.10 2.83 4.36
C LYS A 416 -4.54 3.00 5.78
N PRO A 417 -3.98 4.15 6.13
CA PRO A 417 -3.42 4.36 7.46
C PRO A 417 -4.53 4.39 8.52
N LEU A 418 -4.21 4.01 9.76
CA LEU A 418 -5.19 4.01 10.86
C LEU A 418 -5.79 5.39 11.10
N LYS A 419 -5.02 6.46 10.85
CA LYS A 419 -5.51 7.86 10.88
C LYS A 419 -6.76 8.07 10.00
N ARG A 420 -6.91 7.33 8.90
CA ARG A 420 -8.08 7.40 8.00
C ARG A 420 -9.15 6.34 8.26
N LEU A 421 -8.85 5.33 9.08
CA LEU A 421 -9.82 4.28 9.46
C LEU A 421 -10.59 4.65 10.72
N LEU A 422 -10.00 5.50 11.57
CA LEU A 422 -10.52 5.88 12.89
C LEU A 422 -10.92 7.36 12.96
N ALA A 423 -10.81 8.10 11.85
CA ALA A 423 -11.19 9.51 11.74
C ALA A 423 -12.67 9.69 11.37
#